data_AF-A0A183AIX2-F1
#
_entry.id   AF-A0A183AIX2-F1
#
_cell.length_a   1.000
_cell.length_b   1.000
_cell.length_c   1.000
_cell.angle_alpha   90.00
_cell.angle_beta   90.00
_cell.angle_gamma   90.00
#
_symmetry.space_group_name_H-M   'P 1'
#
loop_
_entity.id
_entity.type
_entity.pdbx_description
1 polymer ?
#
loop_
_entity_poly.entity_id
_entity_poly.type
_entity_poly.pdbx_seq_one_letter_code
_entity_poly.pdbx_strand_id
1 'polypeptide(L)'
;MDYLFQKYAHMLEQAEKPHRGVIVFKDADGVVFPGPSKSDSSETVTIAVMERCLREWILRERYPIYMEAHVADLWEIGATDMALKQSQSGDNADGESSESTTDEVTAFPYRLVALFLLNPPQSNDDLSHQFKEFGRNIAHKRIPELVKHFQFAWTDQSLDILSNLAMVSLVAPSLIVVDPVTRVIYLNPNQTTVNGLFSLESKVVFSYLLAVVDGRVPEFVRTSPIVALLVFGIPTMFLGCVGYLCCCLDERYDDTDLHTRDLPTMDEAHAIAEESNVPNESDEPEDDESARDRIRLRHATRSPKRAAREVTELGPVISKEEVEARRAAYQEWKKSK
;
A
#
# COMPACT_ATOMS: atom_id res chain seq x y z
N MET A 1 12.94 40.71 6.02
CA MET A 1 11.59 41.34 6.01
C MET A 1 11.16 41.59 4.58
N ASP A 2 11.89 42.40 3.83
CA ASP A 2 11.42 43.03 2.59
C ASP A 2 11.01 42.04 1.48
N TYR A 3 11.72 40.92 1.32
CA TYR A 3 11.37 39.90 0.32
C TYR A 3 9.98 39.28 0.51
N LEU A 4 9.56 39.03 1.75
CA LEU A 4 8.20 38.52 2.05
C LEU A 4 7.14 39.57 1.74
N PHE A 5 7.43 40.85 2.04
CA PHE A 5 6.51 41.95 1.76
C PHE A 5 6.34 42.18 0.24
N GLN A 6 7.43 42.11 -0.52
CA GLN A 6 7.42 42.26 -1.98
C GLN A 6 6.69 41.10 -2.67
N LYS A 7 6.89 39.86 -2.18
CA LYS A 7 6.13 38.67 -2.63
C LYS A 7 4.64 38.78 -2.29
N TYR A 8 4.30 39.33 -1.12
CA TYR A 8 2.91 39.56 -0.70
C TYR A 8 2.22 40.63 -1.55
N ALA A 9 2.91 41.72 -1.89
CA ALA A 9 2.41 42.74 -2.81
C ALA A 9 2.08 42.16 -4.19
N HIS A 10 2.98 41.34 -4.76
CA HIS A 10 2.74 40.69 -6.06
C HIS A 10 1.57 39.69 -6.04
N MET A 11 1.35 38.97 -4.93
CA MET A 11 0.16 38.12 -4.77
C MET A 11 -1.14 38.93 -4.68
N LEU A 12 -1.10 40.13 -4.08
CA LEU A 12 -2.23 41.05 -4.03
C LEU A 12 -2.48 41.73 -5.39
N GLU A 13 -1.45 42.04 -6.16
CA GLU A 13 -1.59 42.59 -7.53
C GLU A 13 -2.13 41.54 -8.50
N GLN A 14 -1.69 40.28 -8.42
CA GLN A 14 -2.27 39.19 -9.22
C GLN A 14 -3.72 38.86 -8.82
N ALA A 15 -4.15 39.21 -7.61
CA ALA A 15 -5.56 39.28 -7.23
C ALA A 15 -6.22 40.56 -7.79
N GLU A 16 -6.09 40.79 -9.09
CA GLU A 16 -6.46 42.02 -9.82
C GLU A 16 -7.99 42.31 -9.87
N LYS A 17 -8.78 41.48 -9.18
CA LYS A 17 -10.18 41.73 -8.84
C LYS A 17 -10.33 41.52 -7.33
N PRO A 18 -11.13 42.34 -6.62
CA PRO A 18 -11.37 42.20 -5.18
C PRO A 18 -12.22 40.95 -4.88
N HIS A 19 -11.64 39.78 -5.09
CA HIS A 19 -12.17 38.51 -4.69
C HIS A 19 -11.90 38.34 -3.20
N ARG A 20 -12.96 38.02 -2.45
CA ARG A 20 -12.88 37.58 -1.04
C ARG A 20 -12.27 36.17 -1.00
N GLY A 21 -11.00 36.06 -1.39
CA GLY A 21 -10.24 34.82 -1.43
C GLY A 21 -9.73 34.45 -0.05
N VAL A 22 -9.74 33.15 0.26
CA VAL A 22 -9.00 32.61 1.40
C VAL A 22 -7.56 32.41 0.96
N ILE A 23 -6.60 32.89 1.74
CA ILE A 23 -5.17 32.67 1.52
C ILE A 23 -4.65 31.82 2.67
N VAL A 24 -3.99 30.72 2.35
CA VAL A 24 -3.33 29.83 3.31
C VAL A 24 -1.82 29.93 3.10
N PHE A 25 -1.08 30.16 4.18
CA PHE A 25 0.37 30.19 4.15
C PHE A 25 0.95 28.81 4.47
N LYS A 26 1.86 28.33 3.63
CA LYS A 26 2.54 27.04 3.73
C LYS A 26 4.02 27.22 3.45
N ASP A 27 4.90 26.77 4.35
CA ASP A 27 6.34 26.69 4.05
C ASP A 27 6.95 28.01 3.49
N ALA A 28 6.40 29.16 3.92
CA ALA A 28 6.68 30.53 3.43
C ALA A 28 6.20 30.90 2.00
N ASP A 29 5.38 30.06 1.38
CA ASP A 29 4.53 30.34 0.22
C ASP A 29 3.09 30.70 0.63
N GLY A 30 2.46 31.61 -0.10
CA GLY A 30 1.02 31.86 0.00
C GLY A 30 0.28 31.11 -1.09
N VAL A 31 -0.69 30.27 -0.72
CA VAL A 31 -1.61 29.63 -1.66
C VAL A 31 -2.97 30.30 -1.56
N VAL A 32 -3.44 30.85 -2.68
CA VAL A 32 -4.77 31.46 -2.79
C VAL A 32 -5.78 30.38 -3.17
N PHE A 33 -6.93 30.35 -2.49
CA PHE A 33 -8.06 29.54 -2.89
C PHE A 33 -8.55 29.99 -4.28
N PRO A 34 -8.54 29.13 -5.31
CA PRO A 34 -8.87 29.52 -6.68
C PRO A 34 -10.36 29.89 -6.86
N GLY A 35 -11.21 29.57 -5.88
CA GLY A 35 -12.66 29.62 -6.02
C GLY A 35 -13.21 28.43 -6.83
N PRO A 36 -14.54 28.27 -6.87
CA PRO A 36 -15.16 27.36 -7.82
C PRO A 36 -14.90 27.85 -9.24
N SER A 37 -14.45 26.94 -10.10
CA SER A 37 -14.24 27.18 -11.52
C SER A 37 -15.55 27.62 -12.18
N LYS A 38 -15.53 28.79 -12.83
CA LYS A 38 -16.66 29.31 -13.61
C LYS A 38 -16.73 28.62 -14.97
N SER A 39 -17.12 27.36 -14.97
CA SER A 39 -17.32 26.57 -16.19
C SER A 39 -18.66 26.93 -16.85
N ASP A 40 -18.65 28.00 -17.65
CA ASP A 40 -19.59 28.45 -18.71
C ASP A 40 -21.13 28.45 -18.48
N SER A 41 -21.67 27.82 -17.44
CA SER A 41 -23.05 27.98 -17.01
C SER A 41 -23.20 29.26 -16.18
N SER A 42 -24.20 30.08 -16.52
CA SER A 42 -24.53 31.32 -15.81
C SER A 42 -25.23 31.07 -14.46
N GLU A 43 -24.95 29.96 -13.78
CA GLU A 43 -25.50 29.68 -12.46
C GLU A 43 -24.86 30.55 -11.39
N THR A 44 -25.70 31.11 -10.54
CA THR A 44 -25.25 31.83 -9.34
C THR A 44 -24.63 30.83 -8.37
N VAL A 45 -23.30 30.79 -8.30
CA VAL A 45 -22.54 30.01 -7.31
C VAL A 45 -23.16 30.18 -5.93
N THR A 46 -23.79 29.12 -5.43
CA THR A 46 -24.44 29.14 -4.12
C THR A 46 -23.41 29.11 -3.00
N ILE A 47 -23.78 29.61 -1.82
CA ILE A 47 -22.91 29.59 -0.64
C ILE A 47 -22.52 28.13 -0.30
N ALA A 48 -23.41 27.16 -0.51
CA ALA A 48 -23.14 25.75 -0.29
C ALA A 48 -22.04 25.19 -1.24
N VAL A 49 -22.08 25.54 -2.53
CA VAL A 49 -21.01 25.18 -3.48
C VAL A 49 -19.68 25.81 -3.08
N MET A 50 -19.69 27.09 -2.68
CA MET A 50 -18.50 27.78 -2.20
C MET A 50 -17.90 27.12 -0.95
N GLU A 51 -18.73 26.77 0.05
CA GLU A 51 -18.29 26.07 1.26
C GLU A 51 -17.72 24.69 0.94
N ARG A 52 -18.37 23.92 0.07
CA ARG A 52 -17.92 22.60 -0.36
C ARG A 52 -16.55 22.67 -1.04
N CYS A 53 -16.39 23.54 -2.05
CA CYS A 53 -15.10 23.74 -2.72
C CYS A 53 -14.00 24.24 -1.77
N LEU A 54 -14.34 25.13 -0.83
CA LEU A 54 -13.38 25.61 0.17
C LEU A 54 -12.96 24.51 1.14
N ARG A 55 -13.90 23.65 1.60
CA ARG A 55 -13.63 22.51 2.48
C ARG A 55 -12.73 21.48 1.80
N GLU A 56 -13.03 21.13 0.56
CA GLU A 56 -12.19 20.24 -0.26
C GLU A 56 -10.80 20.81 -0.47
N TRP A 57 -10.70 22.10 -0.80
CA TRP A 57 -9.41 22.77 -0.97
C TRP A 57 -8.60 22.82 0.33
N ILE A 58 -9.22 23.16 1.47
CA ILE A 58 -8.56 23.14 2.79
C ILE A 58 -8.07 21.74 3.14
N LEU A 59 -8.86 20.69 2.90
CA LEU A 59 -8.45 19.32 3.20
C LEU A 59 -7.33 18.83 2.28
N ARG A 60 -7.34 19.19 0.99
CA ARG A 60 -6.21 18.94 0.08
C ARG A 60 -4.97 19.70 0.52
N GLU A 61 -5.14 20.96 0.89
CA GLU A 61 -4.09 21.88 1.27
C GLU A 61 -3.76 21.85 2.78
N ARG A 62 -4.15 20.82 3.55
CA ARG A 62 -3.76 20.71 4.98
C ARG A 62 -2.31 20.29 5.21
N TYR A 63 -1.72 19.60 4.24
CA TYR A 63 -0.35 19.08 4.32
C TYR A 63 0.69 20.10 3.83
N PRO A 64 1.93 20.07 4.36
CA PRO A 64 3.06 20.81 3.79
C PRO A 64 3.27 20.51 2.29
N ILE A 65 3.96 21.41 1.58
CA ILE A 65 4.29 21.24 0.17
C ILE A 65 5.22 20.03 -0.02
N TYR A 66 6.14 19.81 0.94
CA TYR A 66 7.04 18.67 0.97
C TYR A 66 7.19 18.14 2.40
N MET A 67 6.33 17.19 2.77
CA MET A 67 6.24 16.68 4.14
C MET A 67 7.21 15.52 4.41
N GLU A 68 7.65 15.39 5.66
CA GLU A 68 8.10 14.09 6.18
C GLU A 68 6.87 13.20 6.33
N ALA A 69 6.92 11.96 5.84
CA ALA A 69 5.82 11.01 5.96
C ALA A 69 6.25 9.74 6.71
N HIS A 70 5.49 9.44 7.76
CA HIS A 70 5.41 8.09 8.30
C HIS A 70 4.35 7.29 7.53
N VAL A 71 4.42 5.95 7.64
CA VAL A 71 3.48 5.05 6.95
C VAL A 71 2.02 5.31 7.31
N ALA A 72 1.73 5.78 8.53
CA ALA A 72 0.38 6.15 8.93
C ALA A 72 -0.19 7.34 8.13
N ASP A 73 0.64 8.36 7.89
CA ASP A 73 0.25 9.59 7.19
C ASP A 73 -0.13 9.31 5.73
N LEU A 74 0.57 8.36 5.09
CA LEU A 74 0.28 7.91 3.72
C LEU A 74 -1.18 7.47 3.59
N TRP A 75 -1.68 6.67 4.53
CA TRP A 75 -3.05 6.15 4.49
C TRP A 75 -4.09 7.20 4.88
N GLU A 76 -3.72 8.14 5.76
CA GLU A 76 -4.62 9.24 6.14
C GLU A 76 -4.91 10.18 4.97
N ILE A 77 -3.91 10.46 4.11
CA ILE A 77 -4.06 11.27 2.89
C ILE A 77 -5.18 10.69 2.02
N GLY A 78 -5.09 9.40 1.67
CA GLY A 78 -6.08 8.72 0.83
C GLY A 78 -7.45 8.61 1.47
N ALA A 79 -7.52 8.32 2.77
CA ALA A 79 -8.78 8.27 3.50
C ALA A 79 -9.54 9.60 3.43
N THR A 80 -8.86 10.74 3.55
CA THR A 80 -9.52 12.05 3.47
C THR A 80 -9.97 12.46 2.07
N ASP A 81 -9.19 12.17 1.02
CA ASP A 81 -9.62 12.43 -0.36
C ASP A 81 -10.82 11.52 -0.76
N MET A 82 -10.87 10.28 -0.26
CA MET A 82 -12.02 9.36 -0.49
C MET A 82 -13.29 9.77 0.25
N ALA A 83 -13.18 10.19 1.52
CA ALA A 83 -14.33 10.67 2.30
C ALA A 83 -14.99 11.91 1.66
N LEU A 84 -14.19 12.79 1.05
CA LEU A 84 -14.69 13.94 0.29
C LEU A 84 -15.57 13.51 -0.90
N LYS A 85 -15.15 12.52 -1.69
CA LYS A 85 -15.95 12.04 -2.83
C LYS A 85 -17.24 11.32 -2.42
N GLN A 86 -17.21 10.57 -1.32
CA GLN A 86 -18.44 9.91 -0.83
C GLN A 86 -19.51 10.94 -0.44
N SER A 87 -19.12 12.08 0.13
CA SER A 87 -20.06 13.17 0.45
C SER A 87 -20.63 13.89 -0.78
N GLN A 88 -19.98 13.81 -1.96
CA GLN A 88 -20.52 14.36 -3.20
C GLN A 88 -21.59 13.43 -3.83
N SER A 89 -21.42 12.10 -3.72
CA SER A 89 -22.32 11.13 -4.36
C SER A 89 -23.65 10.92 -3.63
N GLY A 90 -23.75 11.33 -2.36
CA GLY A 90 -24.93 11.10 -1.52
C GLY A 90 -26.10 12.05 -1.74
N ASP A 91 -25.85 13.27 -2.24
CA ASP A 91 -26.88 14.32 -2.39
C ASP A 91 -27.75 14.15 -3.66
N ASN A 92 -27.31 13.35 -4.65
CA ASN A 92 -27.99 13.17 -5.94
C ASN A 92 -28.69 11.80 -6.04
N ALA A 93 -29.46 11.41 -5.02
CA ALA A 93 -30.21 10.14 -5.01
C ALA A 93 -31.49 10.17 -5.88
N ASP A 94 -31.97 11.36 -6.24
CA ASP A 94 -33.22 11.56 -6.98
C ASP A 94 -32.97 12.02 -8.43
N GLY A 95 -33.02 11.07 -9.37
CA GLY A 95 -33.38 11.35 -10.76
C GLY A 95 -32.24 11.54 -11.78
N GLU A 96 -32.39 10.83 -12.90
CA GLU A 96 -31.76 11.06 -14.21
C GLU A 96 -30.24 10.90 -14.32
N SER A 97 -29.87 9.74 -14.87
CA SER A 97 -28.57 9.44 -15.47
C SER A 97 -28.25 10.38 -16.63
N SER A 98 -27.73 11.57 -16.32
CA SER A 98 -27.11 12.44 -17.30
C SER A 98 -25.66 12.01 -17.54
N GLU A 99 -25.39 11.49 -18.73
CA GLU A 99 -24.02 11.31 -19.24
C GLU A 99 -23.35 12.67 -19.45
N SER A 100 -22.81 13.25 -18.38
CA SER A 100 -22.04 14.49 -18.45
C SER A 100 -20.65 14.22 -19.03
N THR A 101 -20.49 14.56 -20.31
CA THR A 101 -19.30 15.15 -20.96
C THR A 101 -17.91 14.62 -20.65
N THR A 102 -17.12 14.46 -21.72
CA THR A 102 -15.71 14.03 -21.73
C THR A 102 -14.74 15.04 -21.10
N ASP A 103 -14.87 15.28 -19.80
CA ASP A 103 -13.76 15.77 -18.99
C ASP A 103 -12.66 14.71 -18.93
N GLU A 104 -11.40 15.14 -18.80
CA GLU A 104 -10.24 14.26 -18.71
C GLU A 104 -10.50 13.12 -17.73
N VAL A 105 -10.41 11.87 -18.20
CA VAL A 105 -10.47 10.68 -17.34
C VAL A 105 -9.20 10.63 -16.50
N THR A 106 -9.17 11.43 -15.43
CA THR A 106 -8.15 11.36 -14.39
C THR A 106 -8.25 9.99 -13.75
N ALA A 107 -7.27 9.11 -13.99
CA ALA A 107 -7.34 7.71 -13.58
C ALA A 107 -7.59 7.52 -12.07
N PHE A 108 -7.20 8.50 -11.26
CA PHE A 108 -7.34 8.47 -9.80
C PHE A 108 -8.29 9.58 -9.31
N PRO A 109 -9.32 9.25 -8.51
CA PRO A 109 -10.22 10.23 -7.89
C PRO A 109 -9.60 10.98 -6.69
N TYR A 110 -8.42 10.57 -6.23
CA TYR A 110 -7.65 11.09 -5.09
C TYR A 110 -6.21 11.37 -5.53
N ARG A 111 -5.42 12.05 -4.69
CA ARG A 111 -3.99 12.22 -4.94
C ARG A 111 -3.21 10.98 -4.50
N LEU A 112 -2.28 10.56 -5.36
CA LEU A 112 -1.23 9.59 -5.03
C LEU A 112 -0.14 10.27 -4.19
N VAL A 113 0.70 9.50 -3.50
CA VAL A 113 1.84 10.06 -2.75
C VAL A 113 3.14 9.78 -3.51
N ALA A 114 3.80 10.83 -3.99
CA ALA A 114 5.14 10.76 -4.57
C ALA A 114 6.17 10.80 -3.43
N LEU A 115 6.76 9.64 -3.10
CA LEU A 115 7.52 9.41 -1.89
C LEU A 115 9.01 9.22 -2.18
N PHE A 116 9.82 10.14 -1.65
CA PHE A 116 11.27 10.14 -1.74
C PHE A 116 11.86 9.35 -0.57
N LEU A 117 12.37 8.15 -0.86
CA LEU A 117 13.06 7.29 0.08
C LEU A 117 14.50 7.79 0.23
N LEU A 118 14.91 8.10 1.46
CA LEU A 118 16.24 8.57 1.83
C LEU A 118 16.98 7.52 2.65
N ASN A 119 18.32 7.56 2.64
CA ASN A 119 19.08 6.76 3.59
C ASN A 119 18.91 7.32 5.01
N PRO A 120 18.86 6.46 6.06
CA PRO A 120 18.69 6.90 7.43
C PRO A 120 19.85 7.81 7.86
N PRO A 121 19.62 8.81 8.74
CA PRO A 121 20.56 9.91 9.02
C PRO A 121 21.88 9.49 9.70
N GLN A 122 22.09 8.19 9.94
CA GLN A 122 23.36 7.63 10.40
C GLN A 122 24.38 7.45 9.27
N SER A 123 23.94 7.38 8.00
CA SER A 123 24.82 7.58 6.84
C SER A 123 25.04 9.08 6.62
N ASN A 124 26.29 9.54 6.66
CA ASN A 124 26.70 10.89 6.22
C ASN A 124 26.65 10.98 4.67
N ASP A 125 25.48 10.74 4.10
CA ASP A 125 25.25 10.68 2.66
C ASP A 125 24.80 12.04 2.13
N ASP A 126 25.75 12.80 1.58
CA ASP A 126 25.47 14.01 0.80
C ASP A 126 24.45 13.74 -0.32
N LEU A 127 24.42 12.52 -0.85
CA LEU A 127 23.45 12.07 -1.86
C LEU A 127 22.01 12.10 -1.34
N SER A 128 21.75 11.68 -0.10
CA SER A 128 20.40 11.74 0.49
C SER A 128 19.96 13.18 0.75
N HIS A 129 20.89 14.06 1.15
CA HIS A 129 20.61 15.49 1.26
C HIS A 129 20.31 16.12 -0.11
N GLN A 130 21.11 15.84 -1.13
CA GLN A 130 20.88 16.33 -2.50
C GLN A 130 19.56 15.80 -3.09
N PHE A 131 19.21 14.54 -2.85
CA PHE A 131 17.97 13.94 -3.33
C PHE A 131 16.74 14.50 -2.61
N LYS A 132 16.82 14.73 -1.29
CA LYS A 132 15.80 15.46 -0.51
C LYS A 132 15.62 16.88 -1.02
N GLU A 133 16.72 17.59 -1.27
CA GLU A 133 16.70 18.95 -1.81
C GLU A 133 16.08 18.99 -3.22
N PHE A 134 16.39 18.01 -4.05
CA PHE A 134 15.80 17.86 -5.38
C PHE A 134 14.28 17.62 -5.33
N GLY A 135 13.82 16.71 -4.46
CA GLY A 135 12.39 16.48 -4.22
C GLY A 135 11.68 17.73 -3.72
N ARG A 136 12.29 18.45 -2.77
CA ARG A 136 11.82 19.75 -2.27
C ARG A 136 11.66 20.75 -3.41
N ASN A 137 12.65 20.88 -4.28
CA ASN A 137 12.63 21.81 -5.42
C ASN A 137 11.60 21.43 -6.49
N ILE A 138 11.29 20.14 -6.68
CA ILE A 138 10.16 19.72 -7.54
C ILE A 138 8.82 20.14 -6.92
N ALA A 139 8.63 19.89 -5.63
CA ALA A 139 7.39 20.22 -4.93
C ALA A 139 7.12 21.74 -4.92
N HIS A 140 8.12 22.57 -4.66
CA HIS A 140 7.98 24.04 -4.66
C HIS A 140 7.75 24.65 -6.04
N LYS A 141 8.11 23.98 -7.14
CA LYS A 141 7.73 24.43 -8.50
C LYS A 141 6.22 24.36 -8.74
N ARG A 142 5.46 23.63 -7.91
CA ARG A 142 4.00 23.45 -7.95
C ARG A 142 3.42 23.31 -9.37
N ILE A 143 4.01 22.43 -10.17
CA ILE A 143 3.56 22.19 -11.55
C ILE A 143 2.10 21.71 -11.51
N PRO A 144 1.13 22.41 -12.15
CA PRO A 144 -0.30 22.16 -11.93
C PRO A 144 -0.73 20.71 -12.15
N GLU A 145 -0.24 20.09 -13.23
CA GLU A 145 -0.48 18.68 -13.56
C GLU A 145 -0.06 17.74 -12.43
N LEU A 146 1.10 17.97 -11.81
CA LEU A 146 1.56 17.14 -10.69
C LEU A 146 0.81 17.46 -9.39
N VAL A 147 0.54 18.72 -9.08
CA VAL A 147 -0.15 19.10 -7.83
C VAL A 147 -1.62 18.62 -7.82
N LYS A 148 -2.25 18.49 -9.01
CA LYS A 148 -3.57 17.89 -9.19
C LYS A 148 -3.60 16.41 -8.78
N HIS A 149 -2.52 15.67 -8.99
CA HIS A 149 -2.47 14.21 -8.86
C HIS A 149 -1.56 13.67 -7.75
N PHE A 150 -0.63 14.47 -7.22
CA PHE A 150 0.39 14.02 -6.27
C PHE A 150 0.48 14.91 -5.02
N GLN A 151 0.59 14.27 -3.87
CA GLN A 151 1.17 14.85 -2.66
C GLN A 151 2.65 14.45 -2.60
N PHE A 152 3.56 15.41 -2.41
CA PHE A 152 4.99 15.13 -2.30
C PHE A 152 5.40 14.91 -0.85
N ALA A 153 6.18 13.86 -0.61
CA ALA A 153 6.67 13.50 0.71
C ALA A 153 8.07 12.86 0.66
N TRP A 154 8.74 12.78 1.81
CA TRP A 154 10.00 12.05 1.99
C TRP A 154 9.98 11.23 3.28
N THR A 155 10.83 10.20 3.35
CA THR A 155 10.94 9.34 4.53
C THR A 155 12.32 8.69 4.60
N ASP A 156 12.85 8.49 5.80
CA ASP A 156 14.16 7.89 6.08
C ASP A 156 14.08 6.66 7.02
N GLN A 157 12.94 6.45 7.68
CA GLN A 157 12.72 5.42 8.71
C GLN A 157 11.78 4.29 8.28
N SER A 158 11.05 4.42 7.16
CA SER A 158 9.97 3.48 6.80
C SER A 158 10.32 2.46 5.70
N LEU A 159 11.59 2.39 5.30
CA LEU A 159 12.06 1.56 4.18
C LEU A 159 11.69 0.08 4.32
N ASP A 160 11.80 -0.50 5.51
CA ASP A 160 11.46 -1.91 5.76
C ASP A 160 9.96 -2.18 5.58
N ILE A 161 9.11 -1.27 6.08
CA ILE A 161 7.65 -1.41 6.00
C ILE A 161 7.19 -1.27 4.55
N LEU A 162 7.77 -0.32 3.82
CA LEU A 162 7.48 -0.10 2.40
C LEU A 162 8.02 -1.23 1.52
N SER A 163 9.18 -1.83 1.87
CA SER A 163 9.72 -3.01 1.17
C SER A 163 8.84 -4.24 1.36
N ASN A 164 8.33 -4.45 2.59
CA ASN A 164 7.36 -5.50 2.87
C ASN A 164 6.04 -5.29 2.10
N LEU A 165 5.55 -4.04 2.00
CA LEU A 165 4.35 -3.70 1.24
C LEU A 165 4.55 -3.87 -0.28
N ALA A 166 5.70 -3.45 -0.82
CA ALA A 166 6.07 -3.63 -2.23
C ALA A 166 6.41 -5.09 -2.58
N MET A 167 6.59 -5.97 -1.59
CA MET A 167 7.12 -7.33 -1.72
C MET A 167 8.50 -7.38 -2.43
N VAL A 168 9.26 -6.29 -2.35
CA VAL A 168 10.54 -6.07 -3.05
C VAL A 168 11.45 -5.29 -2.12
N SER A 169 12.74 -5.66 -2.05
CA SER A 169 13.75 -4.87 -1.32
C SER A 169 13.92 -3.50 -1.97
N LEU A 170 13.45 -2.45 -1.32
CA LEU A 170 13.63 -1.08 -1.76
C LEU A 170 15.01 -0.58 -1.32
N VAL A 171 15.69 0.12 -2.21
CA VAL A 171 17.01 0.73 -1.94
C VAL A 171 16.84 2.24 -1.96
N ALA A 172 17.39 2.92 -0.97
CA ALA A 172 17.48 4.38 -0.95
C ALA A 172 18.87 4.84 -1.43
N PRO A 173 18.99 6.05 -2.02
CA PRO A 173 17.92 6.98 -2.35
C PRO A 173 17.09 6.55 -3.56
N SER A 174 15.75 6.63 -3.47
CA SER A 174 14.87 6.32 -4.61
C SER A 174 13.50 7.00 -4.54
N LEU A 175 12.85 7.17 -5.69
CA LEU A 175 11.49 7.69 -5.80
C LEU A 175 10.50 6.56 -6.12
N ILE A 176 9.49 6.40 -5.27
CA ILE A 176 8.33 5.53 -5.53
C ILE A 176 7.04 6.36 -5.53
N VAL A 177 5.97 5.81 -6.09
CA VAL A 177 4.61 6.37 -5.91
C VAL A 177 3.79 5.36 -5.14
N VAL A 178 3.07 5.82 -4.12
CA VAL A 178 2.18 5.02 -3.30
C VAL A 178 0.74 5.45 -3.58
N ASP A 179 -0.12 4.50 -3.92
CA ASP A 179 -1.57 4.70 -3.86
C ASP A 179 -2.03 4.56 -2.41
N PRO A 180 -2.56 5.63 -1.79
CA PRO A 180 -2.94 5.61 -0.39
C PRO A 180 -4.26 4.85 -0.10
N VAL A 181 -5.03 4.51 -1.14
CA VAL A 181 -6.32 3.82 -1.04
C VAL A 181 -6.16 2.33 -1.35
N THR A 182 -5.58 1.98 -2.50
CA THR A 182 -5.36 0.57 -2.88
C THR A 182 -4.14 -0.05 -2.20
N ARG A 183 -3.23 0.78 -1.65
CA ARG A 183 -1.94 0.40 -1.07
C ARG A 183 -0.96 -0.22 -2.06
N VAL A 184 -1.21 -0.04 -3.36
CA VAL A 184 -0.29 -0.42 -4.43
C VAL A 184 0.89 0.55 -4.46
N ILE A 185 2.09 0.01 -4.71
CA ILE A 185 3.31 0.80 -4.91
C ILE A 185 3.73 0.69 -6.37
N TYR A 186 3.83 1.83 -7.04
CA TYR A 186 4.44 1.96 -8.36
C TYR A 186 5.93 2.21 -8.18
N LEU A 187 6.73 1.37 -8.85
CA LEU A 187 8.18 1.48 -8.93
C LEU A 187 8.57 2.07 -10.28
N ASN A 188 9.59 2.93 -10.31
CA ASN A 188 10.07 3.45 -11.57
C ASN A 188 10.91 2.38 -12.28
N PRO A 189 10.54 1.93 -13.50
CA PRO A 189 11.25 0.85 -14.20
C PRO A 189 12.70 1.20 -14.53
N ASN A 190 13.05 2.50 -14.58
CA ASN A 190 14.41 2.98 -14.79
C ASN A 190 15.26 3.02 -13.50
N GLN A 191 14.79 2.44 -12.38
CA GLN A 191 15.56 2.27 -11.15
C GLN A 191 16.72 1.26 -11.26
N THR A 192 16.94 0.64 -12.42
CA THR A 192 18.02 -0.34 -12.65
C THR A 192 19.41 0.28 -12.61
N THR A 193 19.89 0.54 -11.39
CA THR A 193 21.30 0.50 -10.95
C THR A 193 22.37 0.77 -12.02
N VAL A 194 22.38 1.99 -12.57
CA VAL A 194 23.61 2.59 -13.09
C VAL A 194 24.10 3.55 -12.01
N ASN A 195 24.99 3.06 -11.15
CA ASN A 195 25.64 3.81 -10.05
C ASN A 195 24.71 4.38 -8.95
N GLY A 196 23.55 3.77 -8.70
CA GLY A 196 22.71 4.09 -7.53
C GLY A 196 22.08 5.49 -7.52
N LEU A 197 22.24 6.24 -8.61
CA LEU A 197 21.62 7.53 -8.80
C LEU A 197 20.58 7.42 -9.92
N PHE A 198 19.36 7.83 -9.62
CA PHE A 198 18.51 8.41 -10.65
C PHE A 198 19.33 9.45 -11.42
N SER A 199 19.12 9.55 -12.73
CA SER A 199 19.39 10.84 -13.37
C SER A 199 18.51 11.86 -12.67
N LEU A 200 19.12 12.73 -11.86
CA LEU A 200 18.51 13.85 -11.13
C LEU A 200 17.95 14.93 -12.08
N GLU A 201 17.75 14.61 -13.35
CA GLU A 201 17.08 15.46 -14.29
C GLU A 201 15.57 15.46 -14.00
N SER A 202 15.02 16.63 -13.67
CA SER A 202 13.59 16.78 -13.36
C SER A 202 12.68 16.24 -14.47
N LYS A 203 13.14 16.17 -15.72
CA LYS A 203 12.38 15.59 -16.85
C LYS A 203 12.09 14.10 -16.67
N VAL A 204 13.04 13.32 -16.13
CA VAL A 204 12.89 11.87 -15.95
C VAL A 204 11.91 11.56 -14.81
N VAL A 205 11.95 12.35 -13.74
CA VAL A 205 10.95 12.26 -12.66
C VAL A 205 9.57 12.71 -13.14
N PHE A 206 9.51 13.81 -13.91
CA PHE A 206 8.25 14.32 -14.45
C PHE A 206 7.57 13.31 -15.39
N SER A 207 8.32 12.73 -16.34
CA SER A 207 7.78 11.72 -17.26
C SER A 207 7.38 10.42 -16.55
N TYR A 208 8.09 10.02 -15.49
CA TYR A 208 7.68 8.91 -14.64
C TYR A 208 6.35 9.19 -13.92
N LEU A 209 6.22 10.33 -13.25
CA LEU A 209 5.00 10.69 -12.52
C LEU A 209 3.79 10.78 -13.45
N LEU A 210 3.93 11.40 -14.64
CA LEU A 210 2.86 11.39 -15.64
C LEU A 210 2.53 9.97 -16.12
N ALA A 211 3.53 9.12 -16.37
CA ALA A 211 3.29 7.73 -16.80
C ALA A 211 2.54 6.90 -15.73
N VAL A 212 2.64 7.24 -14.44
CA VAL A 212 1.81 6.64 -13.38
C VAL A 212 0.36 7.14 -13.47
N VAL A 213 0.13 8.45 -13.66
CA VAL A 213 -1.23 9.01 -13.83
C VAL A 213 -1.93 8.45 -15.07
N ASP A 214 -1.19 8.23 -16.15
CA ASP A 214 -1.70 7.64 -17.39
C ASP A 214 -1.96 6.12 -17.31
N GLY A 215 -1.66 5.47 -16.17
CA GLY A 215 -1.72 4.01 -16.03
C GLY A 215 -0.73 3.25 -16.93
N ARG A 216 0.31 3.93 -17.46
CA ARG A 216 1.33 3.35 -18.34
C ARG A 216 2.44 2.63 -17.58
N VAL A 217 2.62 2.91 -16.30
CA VAL A 217 3.48 2.14 -15.40
C VAL A 217 2.70 0.92 -14.92
N PRO A 218 3.18 -0.33 -15.16
CA PRO A 218 2.47 -1.51 -14.68
C PRO A 218 2.41 -1.51 -13.16
N GLU A 219 1.22 -1.74 -12.62
CA GLU A 219 1.02 -1.98 -11.19
C GLU A 219 1.92 -3.14 -10.75
N PHE A 220 2.83 -2.88 -9.82
CA PHE A 220 3.77 -3.90 -9.35
C PHE A 220 3.13 -4.83 -8.30
N VAL A 221 1.91 -5.29 -8.59
CA VAL A 221 1.32 -6.48 -7.95
C VAL A 221 2.07 -7.70 -8.47
N ARG A 222 3.32 -7.87 -7.99
CA ARG A 222 3.95 -9.19 -8.00
C ARG A 222 3.08 -10.07 -7.12
N THR A 223 2.21 -10.84 -7.74
CA THR A 223 1.64 -12.04 -7.12
C THR A 223 2.80 -12.81 -6.55
N SER A 224 2.91 -12.82 -5.21
CA SER A 224 4.00 -13.50 -4.52
C SER A 224 4.13 -14.90 -5.09
N PRO A 225 5.34 -15.42 -5.37
CA PRO A 225 5.47 -16.78 -5.91
C PRO A 225 4.81 -17.83 -5.01
N ILE A 226 4.67 -17.53 -3.70
CA ILE A 226 3.90 -18.32 -2.74
C ILE A 226 2.40 -18.24 -3.02
N VAL A 227 1.84 -17.04 -3.28
CA VAL A 227 0.42 -16.86 -3.65
C VAL A 227 0.12 -17.48 -5.01
N ALA A 228 1.04 -17.37 -5.98
CA ALA A 228 0.91 -18.08 -7.26
C ALA A 228 0.94 -19.61 -7.07
N LEU A 229 1.84 -20.15 -6.25
CA LEU A 229 1.85 -21.56 -5.86
C LEU A 229 0.59 -21.98 -5.09
N LEU A 230 -0.01 -21.11 -4.29
CA LEU A 230 -1.22 -21.42 -3.54
C LEU A 230 -2.45 -21.42 -4.46
N VAL A 231 -2.60 -20.39 -5.30
CA VAL A 231 -3.73 -20.21 -6.22
C VAL A 231 -3.69 -21.18 -7.41
N PHE A 232 -2.51 -21.46 -7.98
CA PHE A 232 -2.38 -22.34 -9.15
C PHE A 232 -1.79 -23.72 -8.80
N GLY A 233 -0.85 -23.79 -7.87
CA GLY A 233 -0.19 -25.05 -7.49
C GLY A 233 -1.08 -26.00 -6.68
N ILE A 234 -1.90 -25.50 -5.76
CA ILE A 234 -2.82 -26.38 -5.01
C ILE A 234 -3.88 -26.98 -5.95
N PRO A 235 -4.62 -26.22 -6.79
CA PRO A 235 -5.58 -26.82 -7.73
C PRO A 235 -4.94 -27.76 -8.75
N THR A 236 -3.75 -27.45 -9.28
CA THR A 236 -3.07 -28.35 -10.23
C THR A 236 -2.56 -29.63 -9.55
N MET A 237 -2.10 -29.57 -8.30
CA MET A 237 -1.78 -30.76 -7.51
C MET A 237 -3.02 -31.64 -7.26
N PHE A 238 -4.16 -31.05 -6.89
CA PHE A 238 -5.40 -31.80 -6.70
C PHE A 238 -5.91 -32.42 -8.00
N LEU A 239 -5.87 -31.69 -9.12
CA LEU A 239 -6.22 -32.22 -10.45
C LEU A 239 -5.29 -33.37 -10.87
N GLY A 240 -3.98 -33.24 -10.63
CA GLY A 240 -3.02 -34.31 -10.89
C GLY A 240 -3.26 -35.55 -10.02
N CYS A 241 -3.62 -35.36 -8.75
CA CYS A 241 -3.97 -36.45 -7.83
C CYS A 241 -5.25 -37.17 -8.24
N VAL A 242 -6.30 -36.43 -8.64
CA VAL A 242 -7.55 -37.02 -9.17
C VAL A 242 -7.28 -37.77 -10.48
N GLY A 243 -6.51 -37.19 -11.41
CA GLY A 243 -6.12 -37.86 -12.65
C GLY A 243 -5.34 -39.16 -12.41
N TYR A 244 -4.38 -39.14 -11.47
CA TYR A 244 -3.64 -40.33 -11.07
C TYR A 244 -4.56 -41.41 -10.47
N LEU A 245 -5.48 -41.04 -9.58
CA LEU A 245 -6.45 -41.97 -8.99
C LEU A 245 -7.40 -42.55 -10.04
N CYS A 246 -7.82 -41.78 -11.06
CA CYS A 246 -8.59 -42.29 -12.18
C CYS A 246 -7.80 -43.36 -12.96
N CYS A 247 -6.55 -43.08 -13.34
CA CYS A 247 -5.72 -44.05 -14.07
C CYS A 247 -5.46 -45.34 -13.25
N CYS A 248 -5.15 -45.22 -11.96
CA CYS A 248 -4.88 -46.38 -11.10
C CYS A 248 -6.13 -47.20 -10.73
N LEU A 249 -7.34 -46.66 -10.95
CA LEU A 249 -8.59 -47.41 -10.81
C LEU A 249 -8.96 -48.13 -12.13
N ASP A 250 -8.64 -47.54 -13.27
CA ASP A 250 -8.93 -48.07 -14.62
C ASP A 250 -8.22 -49.43 -14.84
N GLU A 251 -6.92 -49.50 -14.51
CA GLU A 251 -6.10 -50.73 -14.58
C GLU A 251 -6.64 -51.91 -13.75
N ARG A 252 -7.59 -51.70 -12.83
CA ARG A 252 -8.18 -52.77 -12.01
C ARG A 252 -9.57 -53.22 -12.45
N TYR A 253 -10.19 -52.57 -13.44
CA TYR A 253 -11.50 -53.00 -13.94
C TYR A 253 -11.42 -53.95 -15.13
N ASP A 254 -10.35 -53.89 -15.93
CA ASP A 254 -10.21 -54.65 -17.19
C ASP A 254 -10.03 -56.18 -16.98
N ASP A 255 -9.58 -56.61 -15.80
CA ASP A 255 -9.38 -58.05 -15.46
C ASP A 255 -10.67 -58.79 -15.04
N THR A 256 -11.81 -58.12 -14.92
CA THR A 256 -13.00 -58.71 -14.25
C THR A 256 -14.04 -59.33 -15.18
N ASP A 257 -13.97 -59.12 -16.49
CA ASP A 257 -15.12 -59.34 -17.38
C ASP A 257 -14.83 -60.27 -18.59
N LEU A 258 -14.28 -61.48 -18.33
CA LEU A 258 -14.24 -62.54 -19.37
C LEU A 258 -14.19 -64.01 -18.90
N HIS A 259 -14.68 -64.36 -17.69
CA HIS A 259 -14.96 -65.77 -17.35
C HIS A 259 -16.27 -65.97 -16.58
N THR A 260 -17.39 -66.01 -17.30
CA THR A 260 -18.65 -66.64 -16.83
C THR A 260 -19.33 -67.45 -17.95
N ARG A 261 -18.68 -68.58 -18.29
CA ARG A 261 -19.09 -69.73 -19.13
C ARG A 261 -17.79 -70.52 -19.39
N ASP A 262 -17.64 -71.82 -19.14
CA ASP A 262 -18.63 -72.88 -18.85
C ASP A 262 -18.15 -73.88 -17.78
N LEU A 263 -19.07 -74.74 -17.33
CA LEU A 263 -18.86 -75.84 -16.38
C LEU A 263 -18.30 -77.12 -17.09
N PRO A 264 -18.03 -78.25 -16.42
CA PRO A 264 -16.69 -78.86 -16.43
C PRO A 264 -16.60 -80.16 -17.24
N THR A 265 -15.36 -80.59 -17.54
CA THR A 265 -15.06 -81.99 -17.86
C THR A 265 -13.93 -82.49 -16.97
N MET A 266 -14.10 -83.73 -16.51
CA MET A 266 -13.22 -84.43 -15.58
C MET A 266 -11.99 -85.03 -16.28
N ASP A 267 -11.08 -85.55 -15.44
CA ASP A 267 -9.96 -86.43 -15.75
C ASP A 267 -8.85 -85.76 -16.59
N GLU A 268 -7.59 -85.79 -16.18
CA GLU A 268 -6.85 -87.00 -15.83
C GLU A 268 -5.73 -86.71 -14.82
N ALA A 269 -5.60 -87.57 -13.81
CA ALA A 269 -4.53 -87.47 -12.81
C ALA A 269 -3.33 -88.32 -13.25
N HIS A 270 -2.12 -87.78 -13.19
CA HIS A 270 -0.95 -88.58 -12.84
C HIS A 270 0.12 -87.74 -12.13
N ALA A 271 0.68 -88.32 -11.05
CA ALA A 271 1.58 -87.67 -10.10
C ALA A 271 3.05 -88.10 -10.30
N ILE A 272 3.89 -87.72 -9.31
CA ILE A 272 5.34 -87.96 -9.09
C ILE A 272 6.12 -86.67 -9.37
N ALA A 273 6.46 -85.80 -8.40
CA ALA A 273 7.14 -85.94 -7.08
C ALA A 273 8.67 -85.77 -7.16
N GLU A 274 9.25 -85.32 -6.03
CA GLU A 274 10.63 -84.88 -5.74
C GLU A 274 10.89 -83.36 -5.81
N GLU A 275 11.78 -82.75 -5.02
CA GLU A 275 12.17 -82.94 -3.60
C GLU A 275 13.00 -81.70 -3.17
N SER A 276 13.22 -81.48 -1.86
CA SER A 276 14.15 -80.49 -1.27
C SER A 276 13.75 -78.99 -1.40
N ASN A 277 14.17 -78.06 -0.53
CA ASN A 277 14.99 -78.19 0.67
C ASN A 277 14.62 -77.12 1.74
N VAL A 278 15.02 -77.38 2.99
CA VAL A 278 14.84 -76.59 4.24
C VAL A 278 16.27 -76.47 4.88
N PRO A 279 16.65 -75.65 5.91
CA PRO A 279 15.97 -74.67 6.78
C PRO A 279 16.70 -73.29 6.95
N ASN A 280 16.28 -72.50 7.96
CA ASN A 280 17.08 -71.53 8.77
C ASN A 280 17.57 -70.24 8.04
N GLU A 281 17.95 -69.11 8.65
CA GLU A 281 17.98 -68.50 10.01
C GLU A 281 18.12 -66.96 9.79
N SER A 282 17.94 -66.00 10.70
CA SER A 282 17.64 -65.91 12.16
C SER A 282 17.19 -64.46 12.53
N ASP A 283 17.07 -64.14 13.82
CA ASP A 283 17.29 -62.81 14.46
C ASP A 283 16.33 -61.62 14.21
N GLU A 284 15.28 -61.53 15.03
CA GLU A 284 15.05 -60.35 15.90
C GLU A 284 15.82 -60.57 17.23
N PRO A 285 16.14 -59.56 18.07
CA PRO A 285 15.52 -58.23 18.19
C PRO A 285 16.53 -57.06 18.40
N GLU A 286 16.01 -55.96 19.01
CA GLU A 286 16.68 -54.88 19.78
C GLU A 286 16.48 -53.46 19.23
N ASP A 287 15.38 -52.84 19.71
CA ASP A 287 15.39 -51.61 20.50
C ASP A 287 16.39 -50.49 20.13
N ASP A 288 15.89 -49.45 19.44
CA ASP A 288 16.46 -48.10 19.59
C ASP A 288 15.39 -46.99 19.55
N GLU A 289 14.35 -47.13 20.38
CA GLU A 289 13.32 -46.10 20.62
C GLU A 289 13.86 -44.97 21.53
N SER A 290 14.96 -44.31 21.12
CA SER A 290 15.64 -43.28 21.94
C SER A 290 16.15 -42.07 21.15
N ALA A 291 15.37 -41.58 20.18
CA ALA A 291 15.75 -40.40 19.38
C ALA A 291 14.67 -39.31 19.19
N ARG A 292 13.46 -39.46 19.76
CA ARG A 292 12.35 -38.51 19.53
C ARG A 292 12.06 -37.50 20.65
N ASP A 293 12.70 -37.61 21.82
CA ASP A 293 12.33 -36.81 23.00
C ASP A 293 13.20 -35.56 23.25
N ARG A 294 13.53 -34.81 22.19
CA ARG A 294 14.23 -33.51 22.27
C ARG A 294 13.39 -32.30 21.82
N ILE A 295 12.06 -32.44 21.78
CA ILE A 295 11.14 -31.33 21.51
C ILE A 295 10.12 -31.21 22.66
N ARG A 296 10.58 -30.68 23.82
CA ARG A 296 9.78 -29.96 24.85
C ARG A 296 10.59 -29.68 26.13
N LEU A 297 11.38 -28.62 26.16
CA LEU A 297 11.48 -27.74 27.35
C LEU A 297 12.31 -26.48 27.05
N ARG A 298 11.66 -25.30 27.04
CA ARG A 298 12.08 -24.11 27.82
C ARG A 298 11.18 -22.89 27.58
N HIS A 299 10.89 -22.20 28.69
CA HIS A 299 10.36 -20.84 28.81
C HIS A 299 8.95 -20.52 28.25
N ALA A 300 7.95 -20.99 28.97
CA ALA A 300 6.72 -20.20 29.16
C ALA A 300 7.00 -19.06 30.16
N THR A 301 7.23 -17.84 29.68
CA THR A 301 7.17 -16.62 30.51
C THR A 301 5.74 -16.08 30.49
N ARG A 302 5.05 -16.15 31.64
CA ARG A 302 3.72 -15.54 31.82
C ARG A 302 3.81 -14.03 31.63
N SER A 303 3.24 -13.52 30.54
CA SER A 303 2.87 -12.11 30.44
C SER A 303 1.63 -11.83 31.32
N PRO A 304 1.58 -10.70 32.06
CA PRO A 304 0.44 -10.39 32.91
C PRO A 304 -0.79 -10.03 32.05
N LYS A 305 -1.96 -10.55 32.42
CA LYS A 305 -3.25 -10.15 31.84
C LYS A 305 -3.46 -8.65 32.03
N ARG A 306 -3.30 -7.86 30.96
CA ARG A 306 -3.75 -6.47 30.93
C ARG A 306 -5.28 -6.45 30.99
N ALA A 307 -5.84 -5.66 31.89
CA ALA A 307 -7.28 -5.42 31.93
C ALA A 307 -7.73 -4.76 30.62
N ALA A 308 -8.94 -5.09 30.16
CA ALA A 308 -9.52 -4.48 28.97
C ALA A 308 -9.69 -2.98 29.22
N ARG A 309 -8.98 -2.15 28.44
CA ARG A 309 -9.32 -0.74 28.28
C ARG A 309 -10.32 -0.65 27.13
N GLU A 310 -11.49 -0.07 27.39
CA GLU A 310 -12.35 0.41 26.32
C GLU A 310 -11.55 1.45 25.51
N VAL A 311 -11.48 1.22 24.20
CA VAL A 311 -10.86 2.16 23.26
C VAL A 311 -12.00 2.93 22.61
N THR A 312 -12.25 4.14 23.12
CA THR A 312 -13.05 5.14 22.40
C THR A 312 -12.17 5.82 21.34
N GLU A 313 -12.78 6.23 20.23
CA GLU A 313 -12.10 6.69 19.00
C GLU A 313 -11.31 8.02 19.13
N LEU A 314 -11.22 8.59 20.34
CA LEU A 314 -10.63 9.90 20.62
C LEU A 314 -9.33 9.82 21.42
N GLY A 315 -8.58 8.72 21.28
CA GLY A 315 -7.26 8.53 21.87
C GLY A 315 -7.27 8.48 23.41
N PRO A 316 -6.08 8.56 24.05
CA PRO A 316 -5.99 8.61 25.50
C PRO A 316 -6.50 9.96 26.02
N VAL A 317 -7.70 9.97 26.60
CA VAL A 317 -8.24 11.14 27.30
C VAL A 317 -7.30 11.53 28.45
N ILE A 318 -6.71 12.72 28.34
CA ILE A 318 -5.81 13.31 29.34
C ILE A 318 -6.59 13.47 30.65
N SER A 319 -5.97 13.11 31.79
CA SER A 319 -6.66 13.22 33.08
C SER A 319 -6.95 14.68 33.43
N LYS A 320 -8.03 14.92 34.18
CA LYS A 320 -8.40 16.26 34.64
C LYS A 320 -7.25 16.95 35.40
N GLU A 321 -6.53 16.18 36.20
CA GLU A 321 -5.37 16.64 36.98
C GLU A 321 -4.21 17.09 36.06
N GLU A 322 -3.93 16.37 34.98
CA GLU A 322 -2.89 16.78 34.02
C GLU A 322 -3.30 18.04 33.23
N VAL A 323 -4.57 18.20 32.89
CA VAL A 323 -5.10 19.43 32.28
C VAL A 323 -4.96 20.62 33.23
N GLU A 324 -5.26 20.45 34.52
CA GLU A 324 -5.10 21.49 35.55
C GLU A 324 -3.62 21.83 35.79
N ALA A 325 -2.72 20.84 35.83
CA ALA A 325 -1.28 21.05 35.95
C ALA A 325 -0.70 21.85 34.76
N ARG A 326 -1.07 21.49 33.52
CA ARG A 326 -0.66 22.26 32.32
C ARG A 326 -1.19 23.70 32.34
N ARG A 327 -2.42 23.91 32.83
CA ARG A 327 -3.01 25.26 33.00
C ARG A 327 -2.27 26.08 34.07
N ALA A 328 -1.83 25.46 35.18
CA ALA A 328 -1.04 26.12 36.21
C ALA A 328 0.34 26.56 35.68
N ALA A 329 1.07 25.65 35.03
CA ALA A 329 2.38 25.94 34.44
C ALA A 329 2.33 27.09 33.41
N TYR A 330 1.27 27.16 32.60
CA TYR A 330 1.05 28.27 31.66
C TYR A 330 0.83 29.62 32.36
N GLN A 331 0.14 29.63 33.50
CA GLN A 331 -0.07 30.86 34.29
C GLN A 331 1.20 31.33 35.01
N GLU A 332 2.08 30.41 35.42
CA GLU A 332 3.40 30.77 35.96
C GLU A 332 4.32 31.33 34.88
N TRP A 333 4.41 30.67 33.72
CA TRP A 333 5.16 31.17 32.57
C TRP A 333 4.70 32.58 32.16
N LYS A 334 3.38 32.83 32.16
CA LYS A 334 2.81 34.15 31.84
C LYS A 334 3.16 35.24 32.87
N LYS A 335 3.46 34.89 34.13
CA LYS A 335 3.91 35.85 35.16
C LYS A 335 5.42 36.13 35.09
N SER A 336 6.18 35.29 34.40
CA SER A 336 7.63 35.39 34.27
C SER A 336 8.09 36.24 33.07
N LYS A 337 7.18 37.00 32.45
CA LYS A 337 7.37 37.66 31.15
C LYS A 337 6.73 39.05 31.10
#